data_AF-J9DWN7-F1
#
_entry.id   AF-J9DWN7-F1
#
_cell.length_a   1.000
_cell.length_b   1.000
_cell.length_c   1.000
_cell.angle_alpha   90.00
_cell.angle_beta   90.00
_cell.angle_gamma   90.00
#
_symmetry.space_group_name_H-M   'P 1'
#
loop_
_entity.id
_entity.type
_entity.pdbx_description
1 polymer ?
#
loop_
_entity_poly.entity_id
_entity_poly.type
_entity_poly.pdbx_seq_one_letter_code
_entity_poly.pdbx_strand_id
1 'polypeptide(L)'
;MYWKWFNFQDHPKTIRNGVLAALSDVLFIAPLIETARLHSIDDDRETSNTFMYVLFAHESKRRTEETIASGIRGSISGDHIPYIFGNPLDKDDDLYSGFTAEDQMISRIMMHYISNFVKSGDPTKPVQLQAMTPIGERFHSVAWPQLTQRNREPYLEISMSNFRNK
;
A
#
# COMPACT_ATOMS: atom_id res chain seq x y z
N MET A 1 5.27 10.69 12.90
CA MET A 1 5.90 11.50 13.98
C MET A 1 5.25 11.11 15.31
N TYR A 2 5.97 10.36 16.16
CA TYR A 2 5.40 9.51 17.23
C TYR A 2 4.99 10.20 18.53
N TRP A 3 5.56 11.37 18.80
CA TRP A 3 5.42 12.01 20.10
C TRP A 3 5.07 13.49 19.90
N LYS A 4 3.87 13.79 19.37
CA LYS A 4 3.29 15.12 19.60
C LYS A 4 2.87 15.19 21.08
N TRP A 5 3.88 15.42 21.92
CA TRP A 5 3.89 15.96 23.28
C TRP A 5 2.76 15.51 24.21
N PHE A 6 3.14 14.70 25.21
CA PHE A 6 2.35 14.23 26.34
C PHE A 6 1.29 15.25 26.82
N ASN A 7 0.04 15.04 26.41
CA ASN A 7 -1.06 15.27 27.32
C ASN A 7 -1.25 13.96 28.09
N PHE A 8 -0.89 13.93 29.37
CA PHE A 8 -1.12 12.80 30.28
C PHE A 8 -2.63 12.49 30.51
N GLN A 9 -3.50 13.07 29.69
CA GLN A 9 -4.96 12.91 29.64
C GLN A 9 -5.40 12.09 28.40
N ASP A 10 -4.46 11.62 27.56
CA ASP A 10 -4.82 10.90 26.35
C ASP A 10 -5.45 9.54 26.67
N HIS A 11 -6.58 9.26 26.01
CA HIS A 11 -7.33 8.02 26.16
C HIS A 11 -6.42 6.79 25.95
N PRO A 12 -6.55 5.70 26.73
CA PRO A 12 -5.67 4.52 26.63
C PRO A 12 -5.50 3.95 25.22
N LYS A 13 -6.53 4.10 24.37
CA LYS A 13 -6.51 3.74 22.94
C LYS A 13 -5.50 4.55 22.12
N THR A 14 -5.30 5.84 22.41
CA THR A 14 -4.33 6.70 21.72
C THR A 14 -2.91 6.27 22.04
N ILE A 15 -2.63 6.00 23.32
CA ILE A 15 -1.33 5.49 23.77
C ILE A 15 -1.04 4.14 23.10
N ARG A 16 -2.01 3.21 23.13
CA ARG A 16 -1.89 1.91 22.44
C ARG A 16 -1.58 2.08 20.95
N ASN A 17 -2.32 2.95 20.24
CA ASN A 17 -2.11 3.17 18.81
C ASN A 17 -0.72 3.78 18.54
N GLY A 18 -0.25 4.69 19.38
CA GLY A 18 1.10 5.25 19.29
C GLY A 18 2.17 4.17 19.49
N VAL A 19 2.01 3.27 20.44
CA VAL A 19 2.94 2.14 20.65
C VAL A 19 2.92 1.17 19.47
N LEU A 20 1.72 0.77 18.99
CA LEU A 20 1.58 -0.13 17.85
C LEU A 20 2.25 0.42 16.61
N ALA A 21 2.03 1.71 16.36
CA ALA A 21 2.65 2.36 15.24
C ALA A 21 4.19 2.38 15.47
N ALA A 22 4.70 2.66 16.67
CA ALA A 22 6.15 2.77 16.90
C ALA A 22 6.85 1.43 16.67
N LEU A 23 6.20 0.35 17.08
CA LEU A 23 6.64 -1.01 16.76
C LEU A 23 6.60 -1.28 15.26
N SER A 24 5.56 -0.82 14.54
CA SER A 24 5.50 -0.98 13.08
C SER A 24 6.64 -0.25 12.35
N ASP A 25 7.01 0.94 12.81
CA ASP A 25 8.12 1.71 12.27
C ASP A 25 9.44 0.97 12.46
N VAL A 26 9.69 0.46 13.67
CA VAL A 26 10.95 -0.22 14.02
C VAL A 26 11.05 -1.59 13.37
N LEU A 27 9.96 -2.35 13.30
CA LEU A 27 9.98 -3.75 12.86
C LEU A 27 9.82 -3.90 11.34
N PHE A 28 9.13 -2.98 10.67
CA PHE A 28 8.84 -3.10 9.24
C PHE A 28 9.37 -1.93 8.42
N ILE A 29 9.03 -0.69 8.79
CA ILE A 29 9.30 0.48 7.92
C ILE A 29 10.79 0.81 7.86
N ALA A 30 11.47 0.95 9.00
CA ALA A 30 12.88 1.32 9.03
C ALA A 30 13.78 0.27 8.35
N PRO A 31 13.65 -1.05 8.62
CA PRO A 31 14.40 -2.07 7.89
C PRO A 31 14.09 -2.09 6.39
N LEU A 32 12.83 -1.88 6.01
CA LEU A 32 12.41 -1.86 4.60
C LEU A 32 13.03 -0.69 3.84
N ILE A 33 12.99 0.52 4.41
CA ILE A 33 13.60 1.71 3.81
C ILE A 33 15.11 1.52 3.68
N GLU A 34 15.77 1.01 4.71
CA GLU A 34 17.22 0.77 4.65
C GLU A 34 17.57 -0.28 3.59
N THR A 35 16.80 -1.37 3.51
CA THR A 35 16.99 -2.40 2.47
C THR A 35 16.80 -1.81 1.07
N ALA A 36 15.74 -1.03 0.86
CA ALA A 36 15.47 -0.39 -0.43
C ALA A 36 16.55 0.64 -0.79
N ARG A 37 17.07 1.36 0.20
CA ARG A 37 18.19 2.27 0.03
C ARG A 37 19.45 1.52 -0.37
N LEU A 38 19.81 0.44 0.32
CA LEU A 38 20.98 -0.38 -0.02
C LEU A 38 20.86 -0.99 -1.42
N HIS A 39 19.66 -1.47 -1.79
CA HIS A 39 19.40 -2.01 -3.12
C HIS A 39 19.46 -0.95 -4.23
N SER A 40 19.19 0.32 -3.92
CA SER A 40 19.26 1.44 -4.87
C SER A 40 20.62 2.15 -4.91
N ILE A 41 21.66 1.60 -4.27
CA ILE A 41 23.03 2.15 -4.33
C ILE A 41 23.68 1.88 -5.68
N ASP A 42 23.42 0.72 -6.29
CA ASP A 42 23.87 0.45 -7.65
C ASP A 42 22.90 1.16 -8.61
N ASP A 43 23.32 2.32 -9.12
CA ASP A 43 22.55 3.12 -10.08
C ASP A 43 22.58 2.51 -11.49
N ASP A 44 23.15 1.32 -11.64
CA ASP A 44 23.10 0.57 -12.89
C ASP A 44 21.69 -0.01 -13.10
N ARG A 45 21.01 0.52 -14.13
CA ARG A 45 19.62 0.18 -14.45
C ARG A 45 19.45 -1.27 -14.89
N GLU A 46 20.56 -1.93 -15.23
CA GLU A 46 20.59 -3.35 -15.56
C GLU A 46 20.63 -4.24 -14.32
N THR A 47 21.08 -3.74 -13.16
CA THR A 47 21.27 -4.55 -11.95
C THR A 47 20.24 -4.28 -10.85
N SER A 48 19.74 -3.04 -10.70
CA SER A 48 18.81 -2.70 -9.60
C SER A 48 17.74 -1.67 -9.93
N ASN A 49 16.58 -2.16 -10.39
CA ASN A 49 15.36 -1.35 -10.50
C ASN A 49 14.53 -1.46 -9.23
N THR A 50 14.57 -0.40 -8.39
CA THR A 50 13.90 -0.36 -7.09
C THR A 50 12.66 0.52 -7.16
N PHE A 51 11.51 -0.02 -6.76
CA PHE A 51 10.23 0.70 -6.70
C PHE A 51 9.59 0.49 -5.33
N MET A 52 9.21 1.58 -4.67
CA MET A 52 8.50 1.53 -3.39
C MET A 52 7.05 1.95 -3.55
N TYR A 53 6.15 1.29 -2.80
CA TYR A 53 4.76 1.69 -2.67
C TYR A 53 4.30 1.57 -1.22
N VAL A 54 3.25 2.31 -0.88
CA VAL A 54 2.53 2.21 0.38
C VAL A 54 1.06 2.00 0.04
N LEU A 55 0.50 0.86 0.45
CA LEU A 55 -0.93 0.58 0.29
C LEU A 55 -1.67 1.00 1.56
N PHE A 56 -2.58 1.96 1.44
CA PHE A 56 -3.61 2.27 2.41
C PHE A 56 -4.93 1.68 1.90
N ALA A 57 -5.09 0.37 2.06
CA ALA A 57 -6.36 -0.27 1.78
C ALA A 57 -7.35 0.07 2.91
N HIS A 58 -8.60 0.33 2.52
CA HIS A 58 -9.75 0.29 3.42
C HIS A 58 -9.80 -1.10 4.07
N GLU A 59 -10.01 -1.11 5.38
CA GLU A 59 -10.23 -2.33 6.16
C GLU A 59 -11.33 -3.17 5.47
N SER A 60 -11.01 -4.37 4.97
CA SER A 60 -12.02 -5.23 4.36
C SER A 60 -13.19 -5.43 5.34
N LYS A 61 -14.44 -5.28 4.86
CA LYS A 61 -15.65 -5.19 5.71
C LYS A 61 -15.79 -6.34 6.70
N ARG A 62 -15.33 -7.55 6.36
CA ARG A 62 -15.37 -8.71 7.26
C ARG A 62 -14.46 -8.54 8.48
N ARG A 63 -13.33 -7.85 8.32
CA ARG A 63 -12.43 -7.50 9.41
C ARG A 63 -12.88 -6.22 10.12
N THR A 64 -13.62 -5.34 9.47
CA THR A 64 -14.23 -4.15 10.10
C THR A 64 -15.11 -4.52 11.30
N GLU A 65 -15.80 -5.66 11.32
CA GLU A 65 -16.58 -6.08 12.51
C GLU A 65 -15.67 -6.41 13.72
N GLU A 66 -14.55 -7.12 13.52
CA GLU A 66 -13.54 -7.39 14.56
C GLU A 66 -12.74 -6.13 14.94
N THR A 67 -12.48 -5.25 13.96
CA THR A 67 -11.72 -4.01 14.13
C THR A 67 -12.55 -2.92 14.82
N ILE A 68 -13.87 -2.87 14.60
CA ILE A 68 -14.79 -2.01 15.36
C ILE A 68 -14.79 -2.43 16.84
N ALA A 69 -14.72 -3.73 17.12
CA ALA A 69 -14.64 -4.22 18.50
C ALA A 69 -13.30 -3.88 19.18
N SER A 70 -12.18 -3.93 18.46
CA SER A 70 -10.85 -3.62 19.01
C SER A 70 -10.51 -2.12 18.99
N GLY A 71 -11.16 -1.31 18.13
CA GLY A 71 -10.90 0.10 17.93
C GLY A 71 -9.49 0.41 17.39
N ILE A 72 -8.79 -0.59 16.85
CA ILE A 72 -7.59 -0.37 16.02
C ILE A 72 -8.10 0.20 14.69
N ARG A 73 -7.38 1.13 14.07
CA ARG A 73 -7.76 1.68 12.76
C ARG A 73 -6.54 1.72 11.87
N GLY A 74 -6.69 1.31 10.61
CA GLY A 74 -5.64 1.31 9.60
C GLY A 74 -5.40 -0.06 8.97
N SER A 75 -4.63 -0.06 7.89
CA SER A 75 -4.19 -1.28 7.23
C SER A 75 -3.16 -2.00 8.10
N ILE A 76 -3.40 -3.28 8.37
CA ILE A 76 -2.51 -4.16 9.14
C ILE A 76 -1.60 -4.90 8.16
N SER A 77 -0.39 -5.25 8.61
CA SER A 77 0.55 -6.06 7.83
C SER A 77 -0.14 -7.29 7.24
N GLY A 78 -0.07 -7.43 5.91
CA GLY A 78 -0.67 -8.53 5.15
C GLY A 78 -2.01 -8.20 4.47
N ASP A 79 -2.64 -7.05 4.74
CA ASP A 79 -3.89 -6.65 4.10
C ASP A 79 -3.77 -6.47 2.58
N HIS A 80 -2.55 -6.22 2.08
CA HIS A 80 -2.28 -6.06 0.64
C HIS A 80 -2.28 -7.39 -0.12
N ILE A 81 -2.10 -8.52 0.57
CA ILE A 81 -1.91 -9.84 -0.05
C ILE A 81 -3.13 -10.26 -0.89
N PRO A 82 -4.38 -10.19 -0.39
CA PRO A 82 -5.55 -10.58 -1.18
C PRO A 82 -5.74 -9.72 -2.44
N TYR A 83 -5.35 -8.44 -2.39
CA TYR A 83 -5.43 -7.54 -3.55
C TYR A 83 -4.42 -7.90 -4.64
N ILE A 84 -3.20 -8.33 -4.26
CA ILE A 84 -2.17 -8.79 -5.20
C ILE A 84 -2.59 -10.11 -5.87
N PHE A 85 -3.25 -11.01 -5.14
CA PHE A 85 -3.66 -12.31 -5.67
C PHE A 85 -5.00 -12.30 -6.41
N GLY A 86 -5.74 -11.19 -6.38
CA GLY A 86 -6.98 -11.07 -7.13
C GLY A 86 -8.23 -11.53 -6.37
N ASN A 87 -8.15 -11.83 -5.07
CA ASN A 87 -9.29 -12.31 -4.28
C ASN A 87 -10.51 -11.38 -4.35
N PRO A 88 -10.39 -10.03 -4.42
CA PRO A 88 -11.55 -9.16 -4.64
C PRO A 88 -12.34 -9.43 -5.92
N LEU A 89 -11.71 -10.01 -6.95
CA LEU A 89 -12.33 -10.34 -8.23
C LEU A 89 -13.01 -11.71 -8.22
N ASP A 90 -12.60 -12.58 -7.30
CA ASP A 90 -13.25 -13.87 -7.09
C ASP A 90 -14.50 -13.65 -6.24
N LYS A 91 -15.65 -14.07 -6.77
CA LYS A 91 -16.94 -13.94 -6.07
C LYS A 91 -17.28 -15.19 -5.25
N ASP A 92 -16.54 -16.28 -5.48
CA ASP A 92 -16.79 -17.58 -4.90
C ASP A 92 -15.74 -17.96 -3.83
N ASP A 93 -14.93 -16.99 -3.38
CA ASP A 93 -13.91 -17.20 -2.36
C ASP A 93 -14.51 -17.15 -0.94
N ASP A 94 -14.52 -18.31 -0.28
CA ASP A 94 -15.00 -18.48 1.09
C ASP A 94 -14.08 -17.84 2.15
N LEU A 95 -12.80 -17.61 1.84
CA LEU A 95 -11.81 -17.07 2.81
C LEU A 95 -11.88 -15.53 2.90
N TYR A 96 -12.15 -14.88 1.78
CA TYR A 96 -12.15 -13.43 1.66
C TYR A 96 -13.46 -12.91 1.06
N SER A 97 -14.35 -12.43 1.92
CA SER A 97 -15.64 -11.83 1.51
C SER A 97 -15.76 -10.37 1.94
N GLY A 98 -16.71 -9.65 1.34
CA GLY A 98 -17.03 -8.26 1.70
C GLY A 98 -16.24 -7.18 0.95
N PHE A 99 -15.60 -7.53 -0.16
CA PHE A 99 -14.93 -6.57 -1.03
C PHE A 99 -15.93 -5.68 -1.78
N THR A 100 -15.56 -4.41 -1.93
CA THR A 100 -16.30 -3.40 -2.67
C THR A 100 -15.89 -3.37 -4.14
N ALA A 101 -16.66 -2.66 -4.98
CA ALA A 101 -16.27 -2.41 -6.38
C ALA A 101 -14.94 -1.62 -6.47
N GLU A 102 -14.62 -0.82 -5.46
CA GLU A 102 -13.34 -0.10 -5.37
C GLU A 102 -12.19 -1.06 -5.05
N ASP A 103 -12.40 -2.03 -4.16
CA ASP A 103 -11.44 -3.08 -3.84
C ASP A 103 -11.08 -3.93 -5.07
N GLN A 104 -12.10 -4.27 -5.88
CA GLN A 104 -11.92 -4.95 -7.16
C GLN A 104 -11.01 -4.16 -8.10
N MET A 105 -11.19 -2.84 -8.14
CA MET A 105 -10.40 -1.99 -9.00
C MET A 105 -8.95 -1.87 -8.50
N ILE A 106 -8.75 -1.69 -7.20
CA ILE A 106 -7.41 -1.65 -6.59
C ILE A 106 -6.69 -2.98 -6.82
N SER A 107 -7.39 -4.11 -6.70
CA SER A 107 -6.81 -5.42 -6.98
C SER A 107 -6.33 -5.53 -8.44
N ARG A 108 -7.14 -5.07 -9.41
CA ARG A 108 -6.72 -5.03 -10.82
C ARG A 108 -5.47 -4.18 -11.03
N ILE A 109 -5.39 -3.02 -10.38
CA ILE A 109 -4.25 -2.12 -10.48
C ILE A 109 -2.99 -2.75 -9.86
N MET A 110 -3.11 -3.35 -8.68
CA MET A 110 -2.01 -4.05 -8.01
C MET A 110 -1.50 -5.20 -8.88
N MET A 111 -2.39 -6.08 -9.35
CA MET A 111 -2.01 -7.18 -10.24
C MET A 111 -1.34 -6.67 -11.52
N HIS A 112 -1.84 -5.58 -12.10
CA HIS A 112 -1.26 -4.99 -13.29
C HIS A 112 0.18 -4.54 -13.05
N TYR A 113 0.42 -3.73 -12.01
CA TYR A 113 1.75 -3.25 -11.67
C TYR A 113 2.73 -4.38 -11.35
N ILE A 114 2.30 -5.38 -10.56
CA ILE A 114 3.12 -6.55 -10.25
C ILE A 114 3.43 -7.34 -11.52
N SER A 115 2.45 -7.57 -12.40
CA SER A 115 2.65 -8.31 -13.64
C SER A 115 3.60 -7.60 -14.61
N ASN A 116 3.56 -6.28 -14.65
CA ASN A 116 4.43 -5.44 -15.46
C ASN A 116 5.87 -5.45 -14.92
N PHE A 117 6.03 -5.34 -13.60
CA PHE A 117 7.32 -5.44 -12.95
C PHE A 117 7.97 -6.81 -13.19
N VAL A 118 7.21 -7.91 -13.08
CA VAL A 118 7.70 -9.26 -13.37
C VAL A 118 8.13 -9.40 -14.83
N LYS A 119 7.46 -8.74 -15.77
CA LYS A 119 7.76 -8.83 -17.21
C LYS A 119 8.94 -7.98 -17.66
N SER A 120 9.13 -6.80 -17.07
CA SER A 120 10.05 -5.78 -17.61
C SER A 120 10.99 -5.14 -16.59
N GLY A 121 10.81 -5.42 -15.30
CA GLY A 121 11.49 -4.72 -14.22
C GLY A 121 10.95 -3.31 -13.95
N ASP A 122 9.96 -2.83 -14.70
CA ASP A 122 9.30 -1.53 -14.52
C ASP A 122 7.78 -1.76 -14.34
N PRO A 123 7.17 -1.34 -13.22
CA PRO A 123 5.75 -1.57 -12.96
C PRO A 123 4.85 -0.85 -13.97
N THR A 124 5.32 0.20 -14.64
CA THR A 124 4.54 0.96 -15.63
C THR A 124 4.62 0.41 -17.06
N LYS A 125 5.44 -0.62 -17.29
CA LYS A 125 5.72 -1.18 -18.63
C LYS A 125 5.59 -2.71 -18.64
N PRO A 126 5.31 -3.33 -19.80
CA PRO A 126 5.11 -2.72 -21.12
C PRO A 126 3.66 -2.30 -21.39
N VAL A 127 2.71 -2.83 -20.63
CA VAL A 127 1.28 -2.58 -20.84
C VAL A 127 0.90 -1.36 -20.01
N GLN A 128 0.27 -0.37 -20.63
CA GLN A 128 -0.30 0.76 -19.90
C GLN A 128 -1.60 0.34 -19.22
N LEU A 129 -1.83 0.84 -18.00
CA LEU A 129 -3.08 0.66 -17.29
C LEU A 129 -4.24 1.16 -18.14
N GLN A 130 -5.30 0.38 -18.27
CA GLN A 130 -6.48 0.82 -18.99
C GLN A 130 -7.29 1.80 -18.14
N ALA A 131 -7.48 3.01 -18.65
CA ALA A 131 -8.23 4.09 -18.01
C ALA A 131 -9.77 3.92 -18.17
N MET A 132 -10.30 2.72 -17.92
CA MET A 132 -11.73 2.44 -18.10
C MET A 132 -12.59 2.82 -16.90
N THR A 133 -11.96 3.17 -15.76
CA THR A 133 -12.65 3.59 -14.55
C THR A 133 -12.00 4.87 -14.01
N PRO A 134 -12.72 5.68 -13.20
CA PRO A 134 -12.17 6.90 -12.61
C PRO A 134 -10.92 6.66 -11.75
N ILE A 135 -10.84 5.49 -11.11
CA ILE A 135 -9.66 5.05 -10.35
C ILE A 135 -8.52 4.70 -11.32
N GLY A 136 -8.83 3.99 -12.40
CA GLY A 136 -7.86 3.62 -13.44
C GLY A 136 -7.26 4.82 -14.16
N GLU A 137 -8.05 5.85 -14.47
CA GLU A 137 -7.58 7.12 -15.05
C GLU A 137 -6.52 7.81 -14.18
N ARG A 138 -6.71 7.76 -12.86
CA ARG A 138 -5.75 8.34 -11.91
C ARG A 138 -4.45 7.55 -11.92
N PHE A 139 -4.49 6.22 -11.80
CA PHE A 139 -3.25 5.43 -11.83
C PHE A 139 -2.60 5.35 -13.21
N HIS A 140 -3.34 5.56 -14.30
CA HIS A 140 -2.77 5.70 -15.64
C HIS A 140 -1.83 6.91 -15.73
N SER A 141 -2.15 8.00 -15.04
CA SER A 141 -1.39 9.26 -15.09
C SER A 141 -0.36 9.42 -13.97
N VAL A 142 -0.41 8.55 -12.96
CA VAL A 142 0.52 8.61 -11.83
C VAL A 142 1.86 8.03 -12.25
N ALA A 143 2.89 8.88 -12.20
CA ALA A 143 4.26 8.43 -12.31
C ALA A 143 4.60 7.56 -11.09
N TRP A 144 5.13 6.35 -11.34
CA TRP A 144 5.80 5.55 -10.32
C TRP A 144 7.31 5.73 -10.46
N PRO A 145 7.90 6.76 -9.82
CA PRO A 145 9.33 7.01 -9.91
C PRO A 145 10.14 5.88 -9.29
N GLN A 146 11.26 5.55 -9.95
CA GLN A 146 12.27 4.65 -9.41
C GLN A 146 12.93 5.29 -8.17
N LEU A 147 13.13 4.49 -7.13
CA LEU A 147 13.92 4.84 -5.97
C LEU A 147 15.40 4.82 -6.36
N THR A 148 16.06 5.96 -6.19
CA THR A 148 17.50 6.13 -6.46
C THR A 148 18.15 6.80 -5.25
N GLN A 149 19.46 6.64 -5.09
CA GLN A 149 20.17 7.29 -3.99
C GLN A 149 20.05 8.83 -4.00
N ARG A 150 19.87 9.41 -5.21
CA ARG A 150 19.65 10.85 -5.42
C ARG A 150 18.23 11.26 -5.04
N ASN A 151 17.24 10.45 -5.40
CA ASN A 151 15.83 10.71 -5.11
C ASN A 151 15.42 9.81 -3.94
N ARG A 152 15.65 10.27 -2.70
CA ARG A 152 15.61 9.43 -1.50
C ARG A 152 14.22 9.03 -1.01
N GLU A 153 13.15 9.60 -1.58
CA GLU A 153 11.77 9.40 -1.09
C GLU A 153 10.65 9.24 -2.15
N PRO A 154 10.87 8.77 -3.40
CA PRO A 154 9.79 8.39 -4.29
C PRO A 154 9.12 7.10 -3.81
N TYR A 155 7.89 7.21 -3.31
CA TYR A 155 7.00 6.06 -3.13
C TYR A 155 5.65 6.35 -3.79
N LEU A 156 5.01 5.28 -4.28
CA LEU A 156 3.64 5.36 -4.78
C LEU A 156 2.66 5.10 -3.64
N GLU A 157 1.79 6.07 -3.34
CA GLU A 157 0.67 5.84 -2.44
C GLU A 157 -0.51 5.23 -3.20
N ILE A 158 -0.98 4.07 -2.74
CA ILE A 158 -2.16 3.39 -3.27
C ILE A 158 -3.21 3.44 -2.17
N SER A 159 -4.16 4.37 -2.25
CA SER A 159 -5.06 4.72 -1.14
C SER A 159 -6.47 4.99 -1.62
N MET A 160 -7.47 4.47 -0.89
CA MET A 160 -8.89 4.73 -1.20
C MET A 160 -9.35 6.15 -0.87
N SER A 161 -8.71 6.79 0.10
CA SER A 161 -9.00 8.16 0.54
C SER A 161 -8.82 9.19 -0.59
N ASN A 162 -7.93 8.90 -1.54
CA ASN A 162 -7.71 9.74 -2.72
C ASN A 162 -8.85 9.63 -3.77
N PHE A 163 -9.85 8.77 -3.56
CA PHE A 163 -11.05 8.67 -4.41
C PHE A 163 -12.26 9.39 -3.82
N ARG A 164 -12.21 9.81 -2.55
CA ARG A 164 -13.23 10.67 -1.92
C ARG A 164 -12.84 12.14 -2.03
N ASN A 165 -13.07 12.74 -3.20
CA ASN A 165 -13.15 14.20 -3.32
C ASN A 165 -14.12 14.62 -4.44
N LYS A 166 -15.42 14.58 -4.13
CA LYS A 166 -16.30 15.75 -3.94
C LYS A 166 -17.59 15.31 -3.28
#